data_AF-A0A7J4KGC7-F1
#
_entry.id   AF-A0A7J4KGC7-F1
#
_cell.length_a   1.000
_cell.length_b   1.000
_cell.length_c   1.000
_cell.angle_alpha   90.00
_cell.angle_beta   90.00
_cell.angle_gamma   90.00
#
_symmetry.space_group_name_H-M   'P 1'
#
loop_
_entity.id
_entity.type
_entity.pdbx_description
1 polymer ?
#
loop_
_entity_poly.entity_id
_entity_poly.type
_entity_poly.pdbx_seq_one_letter_code
_entity_poly.pdbx_strand_id
1 'polypeptide(L)'
;WRYADDWPVLSVERAWYLQADGSLQTTLPAQDQQFSYFYDPANPVPTVGGGNLNIPAGPFDQRSVENRSDVLIFTSPVLDTPYEATGPIIARLFVSSECP
;
A
#
# COMPACT_ATOMS: atom_id res chain seq x y z
N TRP A 1 17.42 -8.21 -15.87
CA TRP A 1 16.42 -8.31 -16.95
C TRP A 1 15.87 -9.73 -16.99
N ARG A 2 14.57 -9.89 -17.18
CA ARG A 2 13.90 -11.19 -17.33
C ARG A 2 13.27 -11.25 -18.73
N TYR A 3 13.32 -12.43 -19.33
CA TYR A 3 12.61 -12.73 -20.57
C TYR A 3 11.39 -13.58 -20.24
N ALA A 4 10.28 -13.33 -20.91
CA ALA A 4 9.07 -14.13 -20.86
C ALA A 4 8.37 -14.03 -22.22
N ASP A 5 7.79 -15.13 -22.69
CA ASP A 5 7.05 -15.14 -23.94
C ASP A 5 5.71 -14.37 -23.81
N ASP A 6 5.10 -14.41 -22.62
CA ASP A 6 3.89 -13.68 -22.26
C ASP A 6 4.06 -12.91 -20.95
N TRP A 7 3.47 -11.71 -20.87
CA TRP A 7 3.53 -10.84 -19.70
C TRP A 7 2.13 -10.40 -19.22
N PRO A 8 1.84 -10.44 -17.91
CA PRO A 8 2.71 -10.94 -16.83
C PRO A 8 2.92 -12.45 -16.92
N VAL A 9 4.04 -12.93 -16.35
CA VAL A 9 4.27 -14.38 -16.23
C VAL A 9 3.12 -15.04 -15.48
N LEU A 10 2.88 -16.33 -15.76
CA LEU A 10 1.89 -17.11 -15.01
C LEU A 10 2.14 -16.94 -13.51
N SER A 11 1.13 -16.44 -12.82
CA SER A 11 1.20 -16.06 -11.41
C SER A 11 -0.09 -16.48 -10.70
N VAL A 12 0.02 -16.66 -9.39
CA VAL A 12 -1.12 -16.95 -8.51
C VAL A 12 -1.41 -15.69 -7.72
N GLU A 13 -2.66 -15.22 -7.75
CA GLU A 13 -3.09 -14.10 -6.92
C GLU A 13 -2.87 -14.44 -5.45
N ARG A 14 -2.13 -13.57 -4.75
CA ARG A 14 -1.87 -13.69 -3.32
C ARG A 14 -2.39 -12.45 -2.62
N ALA A 15 -3.40 -12.63 -1.78
CA ALA A 15 -3.91 -11.57 -0.93
C ALA A 15 -2.97 -11.32 0.25
N TRP A 16 -2.77 -10.04 0.54
CA TRP A 16 -2.15 -9.52 1.75
C TRP A 16 -3.20 -8.67 2.47
N TYR A 17 -3.46 -9.00 3.73
CA TYR A 17 -4.52 -8.43 4.55
C TYR A 17 -3.96 -7.46 5.57
N LEU A 18 -4.66 -6.33 5.74
CA LEU A 18 -4.37 -5.31 6.74
C LEU A 18 -4.75 -5.83 8.13
N GLN A 19 -3.85 -5.72 9.10
CA GLN A 19 -4.03 -6.24 10.46
C GLN A 19 -4.14 -5.10 11.49
N ALA A 20 -4.81 -5.39 12.61
CA ALA A 20 -5.08 -4.43 13.69
C ALA A 20 -3.82 -3.78 14.28
N ASP A 21 -2.71 -4.51 14.27
CA ASP A 21 -1.40 -4.10 14.79
C ASP A 21 -0.57 -3.27 13.79
N GLY A 22 -1.15 -2.91 12.64
CA GLY A 22 -0.42 -2.23 11.56
C GLY A 22 0.46 -3.17 10.74
N SER A 23 0.30 -4.49 10.89
CA SER A 23 1.00 -5.44 10.04
C SER A 23 0.23 -5.75 8.75
N LEU A 24 0.97 -6.21 7.74
CA LEU A 24 0.42 -6.80 6.52
C LEU A 24 0.72 -8.30 6.53
N GLN A 25 -0.29 -9.16 6.42
CA GLN A 25 -0.12 -10.63 6.50
C GLN A 25 -0.87 -11.37 5.39
N THR A 26 -0.43 -12.57 5.01
CA THR A 26 -1.11 -13.40 3.99
C THR A 26 -2.25 -14.25 4.56
N THR A 27 -2.47 -14.20 5.87
CA THR A 27 -3.58 -14.86 6.57
C THR A 27 -4.71 -13.87 6.82
N LEU A 28 -5.94 -14.36 6.73
CA LEU A 28 -7.11 -13.55 7.08
C LEU A 28 -7.04 -13.09 8.54
N PRO A 29 -7.42 -11.84 8.85
CA PRO A 29 -7.64 -11.40 10.22
C PRO A 29 -8.69 -12.29 10.90
N ALA A 30 -8.51 -12.54 12.20
CA ALA A 30 -9.43 -13.41 12.96
C ALA A 30 -10.83 -12.80 13.16
N GLN A 31 -10.94 -11.47 13.06
CA GLN A 31 -12.16 -10.69 13.23
C GLN A 31 -12.14 -9.52 12.25
N ASP A 32 -13.32 -9.00 11.91
CA ASP A 32 -13.43 -7.77 11.12
C ASP A 32 -12.70 -6.61 11.81
N GLN A 33 -11.95 -5.83 11.03
CA GLN A 33 -11.15 -4.71 11.52
C GLN A 33 -11.58 -3.42 10.84
N GLN A 34 -11.56 -2.33 11.60
CA GLN A 34 -11.77 -0.98 11.10
C GLN A 34 -10.58 -0.11 11.49
N PHE A 35 -10.10 0.67 10.54
CA PHE A 35 -9.04 1.64 10.74
C PHE A 35 -9.58 3.03 10.40
N SER A 36 -9.12 4.05 11.11
CA SER A 36 -9.62 5.41 10.93
C SER A 36 -8.50 6.41 11.13
N TYR A 37 -8.58 7.51 10.39
CA TYR A 37 -7.70 8.66 10.51
C TYR A 37 -8.55 9.91 10.26
N PHE A 38 -8.10 11.04 10.77
CA PHE A 38 -8.73 12.33 10.51
C PHE A 38 -8.03 13.02 9.35
N TYR A 39 -8.76 13.41 8.32
CA TYR A 39 -8.22 14.15 7.18
C TYR A 39 -8.58 15.64 7.28
N ASP A 40 -7.58 16.51 7.24
CA ASP A 40 -7.74 17.96 7.21
C ASP A 40 -7.46 18.53 5.80
N PRO A 41 -8.49 18.96 5.04
CA PRO A 41 -8.28 19.55 3.72
C PRO A 41 -7.42 20.82 3.71
N ALA A 42 -7.31 21.53 4.83
CA ALA A 42 -6.43 22.70 4.95
C ALA A 42 -4.95 22.32 5.15
N ASN A 43 -4.67 21.05 5.46
CA ASN A 43 -3.34 20.49 5.61
C ASN A 43 -3.22 19.17 4.80
N PRO A 44 -3.27 19.22 3.46
CA PRO A 44 -3.26 18.02 2.64
C PRO A 44 -1.94 17.25 2.76
N VAL A 45 -2.00 15.94 2.58
CA VAL A 45 -0.80 15.09 2.47
C VAL A 45 -0.04 15.45 1.20
N PRO A 46 1.27 15.77 1.28
CA PRO A 46 2.04 16.14 0.10
C PRO A 46 2.35 14.92 -0.77
N THR A 47 2.19 15.05 -2.09
CA THR A 47 2.68 14.05 -3.05
C THR A 47 4.19 14.12 -3.19
N VAL A 48 4.88 13.00 -2.97
CA VAL A 48 6.35 12.89 -3.05
C VAL A 48 6.74 11.81 -4.07
N GLY A 49 7.33 12.21 -5.20
CA GLY A 49 7.74 11.27 -6.25
C GLY A 49 6.56 10.70 -7.05
N GLY A 50 6.69 9.46 -7.53
CA GLY A 50 5.65 8.75 -8.26
C GLY A 50 5.57 9.08 -9.75
N GLY A 51 4.47 8.68 -10.39
CA GLY A 51 4.19 8.90 -11.81
C GLY A 51 3.70 10.32 -12.10
N ASN A 52 4.54 11.32 -11.83
CA ASN A 52 4.18 12.73 -11.95
C ASN A 52 4.73 13.41 -13.21
N LEU A 53 4.07 14.49 -13.62
CA LEU A 53 4.48 15.35 -14.74
C LEU A 53 5.08 16.68 -14.29
N ASN A 54 4.49 17.29 -13.25
CA ASN A 54 4.75 18.69 -12.85
C ASN A 54 5.61 18.82 -11.58
N ILE A 55 5.85 17.72 -10.89
CA ILE A 55 6.73 17.63 -9.71
C ILE A 55 7.78 16.54 -9.98
N PRO A 56 8.88 16.48 -9.21
CA PRO A 56 9.88 15.43 -9.38
C PRO A 56 9.23 14.04 -9.41
N ALA A 57 9.47 13.33 -10.51
CA ALA A 57 8.91 12.01 -10.77
C ALA A 57 9.92 10.90 -10.38
N GLY A 58 9.42 9.69 -10.18
CA GLY A 58 10.23 8.51 -9.87
C GLY A 58 10.18 8.09 -8.40
N PRO A 59 11.07 7.16 -7.99
CA PRO A 59 11.06 6.64 -6.63
C PRO A 59 11.64 7.66 -5.65
N PHE A 60 10.90 7.92 -4.58
CA PHE A 60 11.32 8.76 -3.47
C PHE A 60 11.02 8.07 -2.15
N ASP A 61 11.80 8.42 -1.14
CA ASP A 61 11.58 8.02 0.25
C ASP A 61 10.26 8.60 0.79
N GLN A 62 9.38 7.72 1.25
CA GLN A 62 8.05 8.09 1.75
C GLN A 62 8.02 8.34 3.27
N ARG A 63 9.13 8.20 3.99
CA ARG A 63 9.17 8.35 5.47
C ARG A 63 8.60 9.68 5.98
N SER A 64 8.74 10.77 5.22
CA SER A 64 8.15 12.07 5.59
C SER A 64 6.63 12.08 5.53
N VAL A 65 6.04 11.35 4.58
CA VAL A 65 4.59 11.16 4.45
C VAL A 65 4.10 10.17 5.49
N GLU A 66 4.83 9.08 5.69
CA GLU A 66 4.53 8.03 6.67
C GLU A 66 4.50 8.55 8.12
N ASN A 67 5.29 9.56 8.46
CA ASN A 67 5.28 10.12 9.82
C ASN A 67 4.03 10.97 10.15
N ARG A 68 3.09 11.15 9.21
CA ARG A 68 1.88 11.94 9.45
C ARG A 68 0.80 11.10 10.14
N SER A 69 0.03 11.74 11.02
CA SER A 69 -1.08 11.08 11.74
C SER A 69 -2.31 10.79 10.87
N ASP A 70 -2.40 11.41 9.68
CA ASP A 70 -3.47 11.24 8.71
C ASP A 70 -3.09 10.26 7.58
N VAL A 71 -2.10 9.39 7.82
CA VAL A 71 -1.66 8.34 6.91
C VAL A 71 -1.66 7.00 7.67
N LEU A 72 -2.44 6.04 7.20
CA LEU A 72 -2.43 4.67 7.73
C LEU A 72 -1.31 3.85 7.06
N ILE A 73 -0.51 3.16 7.87
CA ILE A 73 0.63 2.37 7.40
C ILE A 73 0.43 0.91 7.79
N PHE A 74 0.69 0.03 6.83
CA PHE A 74 0.72 -1.41 7.05
C PHE A 74 2.01 -1.99 6.49
N THR A 75 2.78 -2.67 7.33
CA THR A 75 4.09 -3.22 6.97
C THR A 75 4.12 -4.72 7.24
N SER A 76 4.60 -5.53 6.30
CA SER A 76 4.80 -6.95 6.56
C SER A 76 5.87 -7.17 7.63
N PRO A 77 5.90 -8.33 8.28
CA PRO A 77 7.13 -8.78 8.92
C PRO A 77 8.31 -8.72 7.94
N VAL A 78 9.53 -8.65 8.49
CA VAL A 78 10.74 -8.80 7.68
C VAL A 78 10.64 -10.12 6.92
N LEU A 79 10.87 -10.07 5.61
CA LEU A 79 10.80 -11.25 4.76
C LEU A 79 12.06 -12.10 4.97
N ASP A 80 11.88 -13.33 5.44
CA ASP A 80 12.99 -14.28 5.64
C ASP A 80 13.54 -14.85 4.32
N THR A 81 12.73 -14.79 3.26
CA THR A 81 13.09 -15.23 1.91
C THR A 81 12.65 -14.19 0.87
N PRO A 82 13.32 -14.10 -0.29
CA PRO A 82 12.87 -13.25 -1.38
C PRO A 82 11.40 -13.52 -1.75
N TYR A 83 10.62 -12.44 -1.88
CA TYR A 83 9.23 -12.51 -2.32
C TYR A 83 9.10 -11.91 -3.71
N GLU A 84 8.56 -12.66 -4.67
CA GLU A 84 8.35 -12.20 -6.03
C GLU A 84 6.91 -11.67 -6.20
N ALA A 85 6.78 -10.41 -6.60
CA ALA A 85 5.53 -9.82 -7.05
C ALA A 85 5.67 -9.43 -8.53
N THR A 86 4.93 -10.12 -9.40
CA THR A 86 4.95 -9.88 -10.85
C THR A 86 3.53 -9.68 -11.36
N GLY A 87 3.32 -8.66 -12.18
CA GLY A 87 2.02 -8.29 -12.73
C GLY A 87 1.36 -7.13 -11.98
N PRO A 88 0.08 -6.85 -12.27
CA PRO A 88 -0.64 -5.75 -11.65
C PRO A 88 -0.86 -6.01 -10.15
N ILE A 89 -0.64 -5.00 -9.33
CA ILE A 89 -0.97 -5.01 -7.90
C ILE A 89 -2.32 -4.32 -7.74
N ILE A 90 -3.28 -4.99 -7.09
CA ILE A 90 -4.64 -4.50 -6.92
C ILE A 90 -4.91 -4.27 -5.43
N ALA A 91 -5.38 -3.07 -5.08
CA ALA A 91 -5.90 -2.79 -3.75
C ALA A 91 -7.43 -2.98 -3.73
N ARG A 92 -7.93 -3.83 -2.85
CA ARG A 92 -9.37 -3.99 -2.57
C ARG A 92 -9.67 -3.36 -1.22
N LEU A 93 -10.24 -2.16 -1.24
CA LEU A 93 -10.49 -1.37 -0.03
C LEU A 93 -12.00 -1.18 0.17
N PHE A 94 -12.44 -1.34 1.41
CA PHE A 94 -13.78 -0.99 1.87
C PHE A 94 -13.63 0.24 2.75
N VAL A 95 -14.11 1.38 2.26
CA VAL A 95 -13.86 2.70 2.88
C VAL A 95 -15.18 3.43 3.06
N SER A 96 -15.30 4.12 4.19
CA SER A 96 -16.35 5.09 4.47
C SER A 96 -15.71 6.41 4.90
N SER A 97 -16.48 7.50 4.80
CA SER A 97 -16.10 8.83 5.23
C SER A 97 -17.28 9.49 5.94
N GLU A 98 -16.99 10.32 6.94
CA GLU A 98 -17.99 11.18 7.60
C GLU A 98 -18.24 12.47 6.80
N CYS A 99 -17.34 12.81 5.87
CA CYS A 99 -17.51 13.92 4.95
C CYS A 99 -18.47 13.51 3.82
N PRO A 100 -19.49 14.32 3.48
CA PRO A 100 -20.44 14.08 2.39
C PRO A 100 -19.79 13.95 1.00
#